data_AF-A0A522LFS9-F1
#
_entry.id   AF-A0A522LFS9-F1
#
_cell.length_a   1.000
_cell.length_b   1.000
_cell.length_c   1.000
_cell.angle_alpha   90.00
_cell.angle_beta   90.00
_cell.angle_gamma   90.00
#
_symmetry.space_group_name_H-M   'P 1'
#
loop_
_entity.id
_entity.type
_entity.pdbx_description
1 polymer ?
#
loop_
_entity_poly.entity_id
_entity_poly.type
_entity_poly.pdbx_seq_one_letter_code
_entity_poly.pdbx_strand_id
1 'polypeptide(L)'
;MSEFYCSKPSRCGLFFATAMVLGLAACTPQDQGAGSSNAGASSPTASPASAAFTSYSSALPSTDENNQCSLDTVNNQAASDNVVVPVGSDVMFGGWAGDGKGSAAKKFLLLLKGAKTYSASMHTGIARPDVAKALSSDGMANSGFNVSASLTGVLAGTYTVFLADPVNAGNVCASKRKIVLQ
;
A
#
# COMPACT_ATOMS: atom_id res chain seq x y z
N MET A 1 -35.90 1.79 45.41
CA MET A 1 -35.75 0.32 45.31
C MET A 1 -34.70 0.12 44.23
N SER A 2 -33.40 0.26 44.54
CA SER A 2 -32.56 -0.79 45.19
C SER A 2 -32.69 -2.07 44.35
N GLU A 3 -31.66 -2.52 43.63
CA GLU A 3 -30.49 -3.13 44.25
C GLU A 3 -29.18 -2.86 43.50
N PHE A 4 -28.17 -2.50 44.29
CA PHE A 4 -26.76 -2.74 44.02
C PHE A 4 -26.49 -4.24 44.20
N TYR A 5 -25.77 -4.88 43.27
CA TYR A 5 -25.10 -6.14 43.55
C TYR A 5 -23.59 -5.97 43.38
N CYS A 6 -22.92 -5.96 44.52
CA CYS A 6 -21.48 -6.10 44.66
C CYS A 6 -21.14 -7.60 44.66
N SER A 7 -20.04 -8.01 44.01
CA SER A 7 -18.90 -8.62 44.72
C SER A 7 -17.99 -9.40 43.78
N LYS A 8 -16.69 -9.11 43.94
CA LYS A 8 -15.52 -9.78 43.36
C LYS A 8 -15.21 -11.07 44.14
N PRO A 9 -14.43 -12.01 43.57
CA PRO A 9 -13.05 -12.20 44.05
C PRO A 9 -12.07 -12.50 42.88
N SER A 10 -10.90 -11.89 42.76
CA SER A 10 -9.64 -12.15 43.49
C SER A 10 -9.14 -13.61 43.44
N ARG A 11 -8.25 -13.89 42.47
CA ARG A 11 -7.17 -14.91 42.49
C ARG A 11 -6.02 -14.28 41.67
N CYS A 12 -4.86 -13.88 42.17
CA CYS A 12 -3.86 -14.53 43.03
C CYS A 12 -3.27 -15.81 42.42
N GLY A 13 -1.99 -15.73 42.03
CA GLY A 13 -1.19 -16.77 41.37
C GLY A 13 -0.04 -16.07 40.61
N LEU A 14 0.96 -15.53 41.30
CA LEU A 14 2.16 -16.19 41.88
C LEU A 14 3.14 -16.68 40.80
N PHE A 15 4.21 -15.89 40.66
CA PHE A 15 5.60 -16.20 40.32
C PHE A 15 5.94 -17.57 39.70
N PHE A 16 6.57 -17.54 38.52
CA PHE A 16 7.76 -18.36 38.26
C PHE A 16 8.82 -17.51 37.54
N ALA A 17 9.96 -17.39 38.22
CA ALA A 17 11.22 -16.86 37.72
C ALA A 17 12.05 -18.03 37.18
N THR A 18 12.68 -17.86 36.02
CA THR A 18 13.87 -18.60 35.50
C THR A 18 14.06 -18.18 34.04
N ALA A 19 15.23 -18.07 33.43
CA ALA A 19 16.60 -17.92 33.85
C ALA A 19 17.38 -17.57 32.56
N MET A 20 18.38 -16.73 32.74
CA MET A 20 19.46 -16.33 31.84
C MET A 20 20.12 -17.50 31.08
N VAL A 21 20.28 -17.37 29.75
CA VAL A 21 21.44 -17.95 29.03
C VAL A 21 21.91 -16.96 27.97
N LEU A 22 23.02 -16.27 28.26
CA LEU A 22 23.82 -15.58 27.26
C LEU A 22 24.67 -16.61 26.51
N GLY A 23 24.45 -16.75 25.21
CA GLY A 23 25.36 -17.45 24.31
C GLY A 23 26.30 -16.46 23.63
N LEU A 24 27.49 -16.27 24.18
CA LEU A 24 28.63 -15.63 23.52
C LEU A 24 29.32 -16.67 22.62
N ALA A 25 29.11 -16.60 21.30
CA ALA A 25 29.97 -17.28 20.32
C ALA A 25 30.96 -16.25 19.76
N ALA A 26 32.21 -16.39 20.18
CA ALA A 26 33.35 -15.59 19.74
C ALA A 26 33.92 -16.07 18.40
N CYS A 27 34.36 -15.09 17.61
CA CYS A 27 35.30 -15.06 16.50
C CYS A 27 35.81 -16.37 15.84
N THR A 28 35.74 -16.36 14.50
CA THR A 28 36.93 -16.66 13.68
C THR A 28 36.92 -15.79 12.40
N PRO A 29 37.97 -15.01 12.11
CA PRO A 29 38.16 -14.39 10.81
C PRO A 29 38.73 -15.45 9.85
N GLN A 30 38.02 -15.70 8.74
CA GLN A 30 38.57 -16.47 7.63
C GLN A 30 39.04 -15.50 6.55
N ASP A 31 40.33 -15.22 6.60
CA ASP A 31 41.10 -14.64 5.50
C ASP A 31 41.41 -15.73 4.47
N GLN A 32 41.72 -15.30 3.25
CA GLN A 32 42.23 -16.03 2.08
C GLN A 32 41.22 -16.57 1.07
N GLY A 33 41.32 -15.99 -0.13
CA GLY A 33 40.83 -16.58 -1.35
C GLY A 33 40.90 -15.64 -2.55
N ALA A 34 42.11 -15.20 -2.91
CA ALA A 34 42.36 -14.53 -4.18
C ALA A 34 41.87 -15.40 -5.35
N GLY A 35 41.02 -14.83 -6.20
CA GLY A 35 40.46 -15.50 -7.37
C GLY A 35 39.89 -14.50 -8.37
N SER A 36 40.74 -14.16 -9.34
CA SER A 36 40.42 -13.70 -10.70
C SER A 36 39.37 -12.62 -10.92
N SER A 37 39.90 -11.49 -11.38
CA SER A 37 39.29 -10.49 -12.24
C SER A 37 38.23 -11.05 -13.18
N ASN A 38 37.00 -10.59 -13.02
CA ASN A 38 36.13 -10.37 -14.14
C ASN A 38 35.56 -8.97 -14.02
N ALA A 39 36.08 -8.05 -14.84
CA ALA A 39 35.46 -6.76 -15.10
C ALA A 39 34.15 -7.02 -15.85
N GLY A 40 33.11 -7.39 -15.08
CA GLY A 40 31.74 -7.38 -15.55
C GLY A 40 31.32 -5.93 -15.63
N ALA A 41 31.26 -5.40 -16.86
CA ALA A 41 30.66 -4.11 -17.14
C ALA A 41 29.30 -4.03 -16.44
N SER A 42 29.19 -3.13 -15.47
CA SER A 42 27.92 -2.73 -14.87
C SER A 42 27.04 -2.22 -16.00
N SER A 43 26.15 -3.08 -16.50
CA SER A 43 25.02 -2.61 -17.27
C SER A 43 24.25 -1.65 -16.35
N PRO A 44 23.86 -0.45 -16.80
CA PRO A 44 22.94 0.33 -16.02
C PRO A 44 21.67 -0.51 -15.90
N THR A 45 21.38 -1.00 -14.68
CA THR A 45 20.06 -1.50 -14.33
C THR A 45 19.12 -0.35 -14.66
N ALA A 46 18.39 -0.46 -15.78
CA ALA A 46 17.35 0.49 -16.12
C ALA A 46 16.41 0.54 -14.92
N SER A 47 16.34 1.71 -14.28
CA SER A 47 15.39 1.95 -13.20
C SER A 47 14.01 1.53 -13.71
N PRO A 48 13.22 0.76 -12.95
CA PRO A 48 11.88 0.38 -13.39
C PRO A 48 11.14 1.64 -13.79
N ALA A 49 10.62 1.66 -15.02
CA ALA A 49 9.91 2.81 -15.54
C ALA A 49 8.65 3.06 -14.70
N SER A 50 8.45 4.30 -14.27
CA SER A 50 7.26 4.73 -13.56
C SER A 50 6.01 4.53 -14.43
N ALA A 51 4.90 4.15 -13.81
CA ALA A 51 3.59 4.16 -14.48
C ALA A 51 3.24 5.62 -14.86
N ALA A 52 2.86 5.86 -16.10
CA ALA A 52 2.49 7.21 -16.54
C ALA A 52 1.00 7.47 -16.30
N PHE A 53 0.68 8.64 -15.75
CA PHE A 53 -0.70 9.13 -15.74
C PHE A 53 -1.10 9.65 -17.11
N THR A 54 -2.29 9.27 -17.57
CA THR A 54 -2.90 9.78 -18.81
C THR A 54 -4.30 10.30 -18.54
N SER A 55 -4.82 11.17 -19.40
CA SER A 55 -6.19 11.68 -19.29
C SER A 55 -7.19 10.52 -19.31
N TYR A 56 -8.11 10.52 -18.36
CA TYR A 56 -9.18 9.54 -18.24
C TYR A 56 -10.52 10.20 -18.54
N SER A 57 -11.28 9.62 -19.49
CA SER A 57 -12.52 10.20 -20.02
C SER A 57 -13.76 9.34 -19.78
N SER A 58 -13.61 8.12 -19.27
CA SER A 58 -14.78 7.28 -18.94
C SER A 58 -15.53 7.85 -17.73
N ALA A 59 -16.85 7.69 -17.73
CA ALA A 59 -17.67 8.13 -16.62
C ALA A 59 -17.38 7.28 -15.38
N LEU A 60 -17.02 7.94 -14.28
CA LEU A 60 -16.98 7.29 -12.97
C LEU A 60 -18.40 7.22 -12.39
N PRO A 61 -18.78 6.10 -11.77
CA PRO A 61 -20.08 5.96 -11.12
C PRO A 61 -20.22 7.01 -10.01
N SER A 62 -21.46 7.40 -9.72
CA SER A 62 -21.78 8.32 -8.63
C SER A 62 -21.76 7.63 -7.25
N THR A 63 -21.76 6.30 -7.23
CA THR A 63 -21.68 5.46 -6.04
C THR A 63 -20.48 4.52 -6.13
N ASP A 64 -19.78 4.35 -5.01
CA ASP A 64 -18.68 3.39 -4.91
C ASP A 64 -19.27 2.02 -4.56
N GLU A 65 -19.37 1.14 -5.56
CA GLU A 65 -19.87 -0.24 -5.37
C GLU A 65 -18.80 -1.16 -4.75
N ASN A 66 -17.55 -0.70 -4.68
CA ASN A 66 -16.43 -1.42 -4.07
C ASN A 66 -15.84 -0.60 -2.92
N ASN A 67 -15.77 -1.20 -1.75
CA ASN A 67 -15.19 -0.60 -0.54
C ASN A 67 -13.91 -1.32 -0.07
N GLN A 68 -13.35 -2.20 -0.90
CA GLN A 68 -12.17 -3.01 -0.60
C GLN A 68 -10.90 -2.35 -1.17
N CYS A 69 -10.57 -1.15 -0.70
CA CYS A 69 -9.28 -0.53 -1.02
C CYS A 69 -8.81 0.45 0.06
N SER A 70 -7.52 0.77 0.02
CA SER A 70 -6.95 1.88 0.75
C SER A 70 -5.74 2.44 0.02
N LEU A 71 -5.53 3.75 0.16
CA LEU A 71 -4.24 4.37 -0.08
C LEU A 71 -3.58 4.58 1.30
N ASP A 72 -2.52 3.83 1.54
CA ASP A 72 -1.84 3.79 2.84
C ASP A 72 -0.66 4.76 2.88
N THR A 73 0.06 4.92 1.76
CA THR A 73 1.23 5.80 1.68
C THR A 73 1.32 6.60 0.37
N VAL A 74 1.91 7.78 0.48
CA VAL A 74 2.36 8.63 -0.64
C VAL A 74 3.80 9.05 -0.35
N ASN A 75 4.74 8.76 -1.25
CA ASN A 75 6.18 8.97 -1.07
C ASN A 75 6.73 8.36 0.24
N ASN A 76 6.31 7.13 0.54
CA ASN A 76 6.65 6.38 1.76
C ASN A 76 6.23 7.05 3.07
N GLN A 77 5.41 8.11 3.01
CA GLN A 77 4.78 8.73 4.17
C GLN A 77 3.34 8.24 4.28
N ALA A 78 2.80 8.16 5.49
CA ALA A 78 1.40 7.80 5.70
C ALA A 78 0.49 8.74 4.91
N ALA A 79 -0.42 8.17 4.12
CA ALA A 79 -1.39 8.93 3.37
C ALA A 79 -2.34 9.64 4.35
N SER A 80 -2.40 10.96 4.20
CA SER A 80 -3.27 11.84 4.97
C SER A 80 -4.15 12.63 4.01
N ASP A 81 -5.10 13.38 4.57
CA ASP A 81 -5.90 14.28 3.77
C ASP A 81 -5.03 15.49 3.42
N ASN A 82 -4.78 15.70 2.11
CA ASN A 82 -4.00 16.80 1.53
C ASN A 82 -2.47 16.60 1.51
N VAL A 83 -2.01 15.39 1.17
CA VAL A 83 -0.58 15.20 0.86
C VAL A 83 -0.22 16.09 -0.34
N VAL A 84 0.75 16.97 -0.13
CA VAL A 84 1.28 17.89 -1.13
C VAL A 84 2.36 17.20 -1.95
N VAL A 85 2.26 17.27 -3.27
CA VAL A 85 3.19 16.64 -4.19
C VAL A 85 3.53 17.60 -5.35
N PRO A 86 4.80 17.72 -5.75
CA PRO A 86 5.17 18.57 -6.89
C PRO A 86 4.57 18.08 -8.21
N VAL A 87 4.06 18.99 -9.03
CA VAL A 87 3.68 18.67 -10.42
C VAL A 87 4.88 18.13 -11.20
N GLY A 88 4.63 17.20 -12.13
CA GLY A 88 5.68 16.61 -12.99
C GLY A 88 6.67 15.67 -12.28
N SER A 89 6.49 15.40 -10.98
CA SER A 89 7.35 14.48 -10.23
C SER A 89 6.96 13.01 -10.40
N ASP A 90 7.89 12.11 -10.08
CA ASP A 90 7.57 10.71 -9.80
C ASP A 90 7.16 10.54 -8.33
N VAL A 91 6.10 9.76 -8.10
CA VAL A 91 5.46 9.61 -6.80
C VAL A 91 5.28 8.14 -6.49
N MET A 92 5.66 7.72 -5.29
CA MET A 92 5.32 6.37 -4.80
C MET A 92 3.93 6.36 -4.20
N PHE A 93 3.04 5.53 -4.73
CA PHE A 93 1.75 5.23 -4.11
C PHE A 93 1.78 3.82 -3.54
N GLY A 94 1.41 3.67 -2.27
CA GLY A 94 1.33 2.38 -1.59
C GLY A 94 -0.02 2.16 -0.94
N GLY A 95 -0.50 0.92 -0.93
CA GLY A 95 -1.81 0.59 -0.37
C GLY A 95 -2.22 -0.85 -0.63
N TRP A 96 -3.53 -1.07 -0.68
CA TRP A 96 -4.13 -2.35 -1.05
C TRP A 96 -5.42 -2.19 -1.85
N ALA A 97 -5.73 -3.18 -2.68
CA ALA A 97 -6.90 -3.18 -3.57
C ALA A 97 -7.50 -4.59 -3.71
N GLY A 98 -8.82 -4.66 -3.57
CA GLY A 98 -9.64 -5.84 -3.83
C GLY A 98 -10.63 -5.61 -4.97
N ASP A 99 -11.18 -6.70 -5.48
CA ASP A 99 -12.15 -6.72 -6.58
C ASP A 99 -13.60 -6.46 -6.14
N GLY A 100 -13.83 -6.19 -4.85
CA GLY A 100 -15.16 -6.04 -4.24
C GLY A 100 -15.82 -7.37 -3.86
N LYS A 101 -15.17 -8.50 -4.15
CA LYS A 101 -15.68 -9.86 -3.91
C LYS A 101 -14.78 -10.65 -2.95
N GLY A 102 -13.90 -9.95 -2.22
CA GLY A 102 -13.00 -10.55 -1.24
C GLY A 102 -11.72 -11.12 -1.84
N SER A 103 -11.39 -10.82 -3.10
CA SER A 103 -10.13 -11.21 -3.72
C SER A 103 -9.29 -9.99 -4.10
N ALA A 104 -7.97 -10.14 -4.10
CA ALA A 104 -7.05 -9.11 -4.59
C ALA A 104 -7.35 -8.74 -6.05
N ALA A 105 -7.38 -7.44 -6.35
CA ALA A 105 -7.57 -6.95 -7.71
C ALA A 105 -6.29 -7.17 -8.55
N LYS A 106 -6.33 -8.06 -9.54
CA LYS A 106 -5.12 -8.39 -10.35
C LYS A 106 -4.58 -7.20 -11.15
N LYS A 107 -5.47 -6.37 -11.70
CA LYS A 107 -5.17 -5.16 -12.44
C LYS A 107 -6.17 -4.09 -12.04
N PHE A 108 -5.71 -2.86 -11.87
CA PHE A 108 -6.57 -1.72 -11.56
C PHE A 108 -5.98 -0.43 -12.14
N LEU A 109 -6.81 0.60 -12.21
CA LEU A 109 -6.42 1.97 -12.48
C LEU A 109 -6.34 2.73 -11.16
N LEU A 110 -5.24 3.45 -10.93
CA LEU A 110 -5.21 4.52 -9.95
C LEU A 110 -5.71 5.78 -10.62
N LEU A 111 -6.75 6.37 -10.07
CA LEU A 111 -7.42 7.55 -10.62
C LEU A 111 -7.18 8.77 -9.75
N LEU A 112 -6.77 9.87 -10.37
CA LEU A 112 -6.75 11.20 -9.77
C LEU A 112 -7.94 11.96 -10.28
N LYS A 113 -9.01 12.06 -9.48
CA LYS A 113 -10.24 12.78 -9.83
C LYS A 113 -10.21 14.20 -9.26
N GLY A 114 -10.07 15.18 -10.15
CA GLY A 114 -10.13 16.62 -9.85
C GLY A 114 -10.95 17.35 -10.91
N ALA A 115 -10.51 18.55 -11.30
CA ALA A 115 -11.11 19.28 -12.43
C ALA A 115 -10.98 18.51 -13.77
N LYS A 116 -9.88 17.74 -13.89
CA LYS A 116 -9.72 16.67 -14.89
C LYS A 116 -9.46 15.36 -14.16
N THR A 117 -9.76 14.24 -14.81
CA THR A 117 -9.44 12.91 -14.28
C THR A 117 -8.26 12.34 -15.03
N TYR A 118 -7.34 11.73 -14.29
CA TYR A 118 -6.18 11.03 -14.84
C TYR A 118 -6.14 9.60 -14.31
N SER A 119 -5.61 8.67 -15.09
CA SER A 119 -5.45 7.27 -14.69
C SER A 119 -4.04 6.76 -14.93
N ALA A 120 -3.55 5.88 -14.06
CA ALA A 120 -2.34 5.08 -14.27
C ALA A 120 -2.67 3.59 -14.03
N SER A 121 -2.12 2.71 -14.86
CA SER A 121 -2.34 1.24 -14.72
C SER A 121 -1.43 0.63 -13.68
N MET A 122 -1.98 -0.27 -12.86
CA MET A 122 -1.30 -0.87 -11.71
C MET A 122 -1.75 -2.32 -11.49
N HIS A 123 -1.00 -3.04 -10.65
CA HIS A 123 -1.28 -4.42 -10.25
C HIS A 123 -1.05 -4.59 -8.74
N THR A 124 -1.77 -5.50 -8.12
CA THR A 124 -1.46 -5.97 -6.77
C THR A 124 -0.51 -7.17 -6.82
N GLY A 125 -0.13 -7.66 -5.64
CA GLY A 125 0.67 -8.87 -5.48
C GLY A 125 1.55 -8.85 -4.23
N ILE A 126 1.60 -7.71 -3.53
CA ILE A 126 2.34 -7.57 -2.28
C ILE A 126 1.52 -8.18 -1.14
N ALA A 127 2.20 -8.93 -0.28
CA ALA A 127 1.58 -9.60 0.86
C ALA A 127 0.94 -8.59 1.83
N ARG A 128 -0.32 -8.85 2.19
CA ARG A 128 -1.16 -8.12 3.15
C ARG A 128 -2.00 -9.09 3.99
N PRO A 129 -1.35 -9.95 4.81
CA PRO A 129 -2.08 -10.86 5.71
C PRO A 129 -2.89 -10.09 6.77
N ASP A 130 -2.49 -8.87 7.09
CA ASP A 130 -3.24 -7.93 7.94
C ASP A 130 -4.61 -7.59 7.34
N VAL A 131 -4.66 -7.32 6.02
CA VAL A 131 -5.90 -7.02 5.30
C VAL A 131 -6.77 -8.26 5.20
N ALA A 132 -6.19 -9.41 4.85
CA ALA A 132 -6.91 -10.69 4.80
C ALA A 132 -7.58 -11.01 6.15
N LYS A 133 -6.84 -10.83 7.24
CA LYS A 133 -7.37 -11.01 8.60
C LYS A 133 -8.46 -9.98 8.94
N ALA A 134 -8.23 -8.70 8.66
CA ALA A 134 -9.17 -7.63 8.99
C ALA A 134 -10.52 -7.77 8.24
N LEU A 135 -10.47 -8.25 6.99
CA LEU A 135 -11.65 -8.47 6.16
C LEU A 135 -12.21 -9.89 6.25
N SER A 136 -11.59 -10.79 7.03
CA SER A 136 -11.92 -12.22 7.08
C SER A 136 -11.98 -12.86 5.69
N SER A 137 -11.03 -12.53 4.82
CA SER A 137 -10.97 -13.03 3.44
C SER A 137 -9.55 -13.35 3.00
N ASP A 138 -9.23 -14.64 2.89
CA ASP A 138 -7.90 -15.12 2.48
C ASP A 138 -7.49 -14.66 1.07
N GLY A 139 -8.49 -14.44 0.19
CA GLY A 139 -8.26 -13.90 -1.16
C GLY A 139 -7.61 -12.51 -1.17
N MET A 140 -7.62 -11.80 -0.05
CA MET A 140 -7.00 -10.48 0.10
C MET A 140 -5.54 -10.54 0.55
N ALA A 141 -4.97 -11.73 0.77
CA ALA A 141 -3.62 -11.90 1.32
C ALA A 141 -2.51 -11.30 0.44
N ASN A 142 -2.76 -11.08 -0.86
CA ASN A 142 -1.82 -10.45 -1.80
C ASN A 142 -2.41 -9.18 -2.46
N SER A 143 -3.27 -8.48 -1.73
CA SER A 143 -3.95 -7.26 -2.21
C SER A 143 -3.07 -6.01 -2.21
N GLY A 144 -1.85 -6.08 -1.68
CA GLY A 144 -0.96 -4.93 -1.58
C GLY A 144 -0.41 -4.48 -2.92
N PHE A 145 -0.15 -3.17 -3.02
CA PHE A 145 0.57 -2.55 -4.12
C PHE A 145 1.57 -1.50 -3.59
N ASN A 146 2.64 -1.28 -4.36
CA ASN A 146 3.59 -0.19 -4.16
C ASN A 146 4.19 0.17 -5.52
N VAL A 147 4.01 1.40 -5.97
CA VAL A 147 4.24 1.73 -7.38
C VAL A 147 4.68 3.17 -7.56
N SER A 148 5.71 3.33 -8.39
CA SER A 148 6.13 4.63 -8.90
C SER A 148 5.22 5.07 -10.02
N ALA A 149 4.66 6.27 -9.93
CA ALA A 149 3.88 6.87 -11.01
C ALA A 149 4.35 8.30 -11.31
N SER A 150 4.53 8.60 -12.60
CA SER A 150 4.93 9.92 -13.07
C SER A 150 3.71 10.82 -13.20
N LEU A 151 3.76 11.99 -12.57
CA LEU A 151 2.77 13.07 -12.68
C LEU A 151 3.05 14.00 -13.87
N THR A 152 3.94 13.62 -14.79
CA THR A 152 4.18 14.39 -16.02
C THR A 152 2.88 14.56 -16.79
N GLY A 153 2.48 15.81 -17.05
CA GLY A 153 1.23 16.13 -17.76
C GLY A 153 -0.03 16.14 -16.89
N VAL A 154 0.07 15.83 -15.59
CA VAL A 154 -1.02 16.03 -14.63
C VAL A 154 -1.01 17.49 -14.17
N LEU A 155 -2.15 18.17 -14.28
CA LEU A 155 -2.24 19.58 -13.92
C LEU A 155 -2.21 19.77 -12.40
N ALA A 156 -1.75 20.93 -11.94
CA ALA A 156 -1.88 21.34 -10.54
C ALA A 156 -3.36 21.34 -10.10
N GLY A 157 -3.61 21.02 -8.83
CA GLY A 157 -4.96 20.98 -8.27
C GLY A 157 -5.12 19.96 -7.15
N THR A 158 -6.32 19.91 -6.58
CA THR A 158 -6.69 18.90 -5.57
C THR A 158 -7.36 17.71 -6.25
N TYR A 159 -6.91 16.51 -5.91
CA TYR A 159 -7.41 15.27 -6.46
C TYR A 159 -7.88 14.34 -5.35
N THR A 160 -9.04 13.73 -5.53
CA THR A 160 -9.44 12.56 -4.74
C THR A 160 -8.92 11.31 -5.44
N VAL A 161 -8.35 10.40 -4.66
CA VAL A 161 -7.73 9.18 -5.19
C VAL A 161 -8.74 8.03 -5.19
N PHE A 162 -8.94 7.41 -6.34
CA PHE A 162 -9.78 6.22 -6.51
C PHE A 162 -8.98 5.07 -7.10
N LEU A 163 -9.45 3.85 -6.86
CA LEU A 163 -8.99 2.64 -7.52
C LEU A 163 -10.15 2.07 -8.32
N ALA A 164 -9.91 1.69 -9.57
CA ALA A 164 -10.97 1.21 -10.46
C ALA A 164 -10.57 -0.06 -11.21
N ASP A 165 -11.54 -0.93 -11.49
CA ASP A 165 -11.36 -2.00 -12.46
C ASP A 165 -11.26 -1.40 -13.89
N PRO A 166 -10.23 -1.78 -14.68
CA PRO A 166 -10.03 -1.22 -16.01
C PRO A 166 -11.06 -1.70 -17.04
N VAL A 167 -11.77 -2.79 -16.76
CA VAL A 167 -12.80 -3.40 -17.64
C VAL A 167 -14.20 -2.99 -17.18
N ASN A 168 -14.43 -2.95 -15.87
CA ASN A 168 -15.70 -2.55 -15.29
C ASN A 168 -15.58 -1.20 -14.59
N ALA A 169 -15.84 -0.12 -15.31
CA ALA A 169 -15.81 1.25 -14.77
C ALA A 169 -16.80 1.47 -13.62
N GLY A 170 -17.78 0.59 -13.38
CA GLY A 170 -18.65 0.63 -12.21
C GLY A 170 -18.02 0.08 -10.93
N ASN A 171 -16.95 -0.73 -11.04
CA ASN A 171 -16.21 -1.26 -9.90
C ASN A 171 -15.12 -0.25 -9.50
N VAL A 172 -15.55 0.80 -8.79
CA VAL A 172 -14.70 1.87 -8.29
C VAL A 172 -14.72 1.86 -6.77
N CYS A 173 -13.53 2.05 -6.19
CA CYS A 173 -13.33 2.21 -4.77
C CYS A 173 -12.66 3.55 -4.47
N ALA A 174 -13.35 4.38 -3.69
CA ALA A 174 -12.75 5.59 -3.14
C ALA A 174 -11.77 5.21 -2.02
N SER A 175 -10.50 5.59 -2.18
CA SER A 175 -9.49 5.44 -1.12
C SER A 175 -9.76 6.35 0.09
N LYS A 176 -10.70 7.30 -0.06
CA LYS A 176 -11.01 8.39 0.88
C LYS A 176 -9.84 9.34 1.13
N ARG A 177 -8.78 9.27 0.31
CA ARG A 177 -7.62 10.16 0.39
C ARG A 177 -7.65 11.24 -0.68
N LYS A 178 -7.05 12.37 -0.34
CA LYS A 178 -6.84 13.50 -1.25
C LYS A 178 -5.36 13.85 -1.32
N ILE A 179 -4.91 14.18 -2.53
CA ILE A 179 -3.58 14.74 -2.78
C ILE A 179 -3.72 16.12 -3.41
N VAL A 180 -2.75 16.99 -3.17
CA VAL A 180 -2.67 18.33 -3.75
C VAL A 180 -1.41 18.39 -4.61
N LEU A 181 -1.59 18.65 -5.90
CA LEU A 181 -0.50 18.86 -6.83
C LEU A 181 -0.24 20.36 -6.98
N GLN A 182 1.00 20.80 -6.76
CA GLN A 182 1.43 22.20 -6.90
C GLN A 182 2.82 22.33 -7.49
#